data_AF-A0A1Z5LIB9-F1
#
_entry.id   AF-A0A1Z5LIB9-F1
#
_cell.length_a   1.000
_cell.length_b   1.000
_cell.length_c   1.000
_cell.angle_alpha   90.00
_cell.angle_beta   90.00
_cell.angle_gamma   90.00
#
_symmetry.space_group_name_H-M   'P 1'
#
loop_
_entity.id
_entity.type
_entity.pdbx_description
1 polymer ?
#
loop_
_entity_poly.entity_id
_entity_poly.type
_entity_poly.pdbx_seq_one_letter_code
_entity_poly.pdbx_strand_id
1 'polypeptide(L)'
;MYVAAKPDRVTVVFSTIFKDDNDVIIGKVFMQEFKEGRKASHTAPQVLFSHREPPLELENTDARVGNNVGYITFVLFPRHTSRQARDNTINLIHTFRDYLHYHIKCSKAYIHSRMRAKTSDFLKVLNRARPDPISVEKKTITGRTFTRN
;
A
#
# COMPACT_ATOMS: atom_id res chain seq x y z
N MET A 1 0.97 -21.24 3.36
CA MET A 1 0.03 -20.81 4.42
C MET A 1 0.05 -21.90 5.46
N TYR A 2 0.18 -21.54 6.74
CA TYR A 2 0.21 -22.49 7.85
C TYR A 2 -0.98 -22.21 8.77
N VAL A 3 -1.61 -23.25 9.28
CA VAL A 3 -2.76 -23.14 10.19
C VAL A 3 -2.51 -24.04 11.39
N ALA A 4 -2.63 -23.49 12.58
CA ALA A 4 -2.49 -24.25 13.83
C ALA A 4 -3.66 -23.92 14.76
N ALA A 5 -4.28 -24.97 15.29
CA ALA A 5 -5.29 -24.85 16.34
C ALA A 5 -4.61 -24.97 17.71
N LYS A 6 -4.88 -24.01 18.60
CA LYS A 6 -4.51 -24.02 20.02
C LYS A 6 -5.80 -24.12 20.86
N PRO A 7 -5.72 -24.49 22.15
CA PRO A 7 -6.92 -24.68 22.99
C PRO A 7 -7.86 -23.46 23.04
N ASP A 8 -7.31 -22.24 22.99
CA ASP A 8 -8.06 -20.98 23.15
C ASP A 8 -8.17 -20.15 21.86
N ARG A 9 -7.47 -20.54 20.79
CA ARG A 9 -7.34 -19.74 19.55
C ARG A 9 -6.92 -20.59 18.36
N VAL A 10 -7.16 -20.07 17.15
CA VAL A 10 -6.61 -20.60 15.90
C VAL A 10 -5.64 -19.55 15.34
N THR A 11 -4.43 -19.97 14.98
CA THR A 11 -3.43 -19.10 14.34
C THR A 11 -3.31 -19.44 12.87
N VAL A 12 -3.43 -18.43 12.00
CA VAL A 12 -3.24 -18.55 10.55
C VAL A 12 -2.03 -17.72 10.16
N VAL A 13 -0.99 -18.37 9.63
CA VAL A 13 0.25 -17.71 9.21
C VAL A 13 0.35 -17.69 7.68
N PHE A 14 0.37 -16.49 7.12
CA PHE A 14 0.68 -16.26 5.72
C PHE A 14 2.17 -16.01 5.57
N SER A 15 2.85 -16.83 4.76
CA SER A 15 4.16 -16.49 4.19
C SER A 15 3.93 -15.84 2.83
N THR A 16 4.29 -14.57 2.71
CA THR A 16 4.15 -13.80 1.48
C THR A 16 5.52 -13.39 0.96
N ILE A 17 5.68 -13.43 -0.37
CA ILE A 17 6.90 -13.02 -1.07
C ILE A 17 6.59 -11.70 -1.78
N PHE A 18 7.39 -10.69 -1.49
CA PHE A 18 7.37 -9.41 -2.18
C PHE A 18 8.40 -9.46 -3.32
N LYS A 19 7.93 -9.35 -4.56
CA LYS A 19 8.83 -9.42 -5.73
C LYS A 19 9.70 -8.17 -5.89
N ASP A 20 9.16 -7.02 -5.49
CA ASP A 20 9.80 -5.71 -5.57
C ASP A 20 10.22 -5.30 -4.15
N ASP A 21 11.46 -4.84 -4.00
CA ASP A 21 11.98 -4.39 -2.71
C ASP A 21 11.20 -3.17 -2.18
N ASN A 22 10.63 -2.35 -3.06
CA ASN A 22 9.76 -1.24 -2.66
C ASN A 22 8.43 -1.73 -2.09
N ASP A 23 7.91 -2.86 -2.57
CA ASP A 23 6.67 -3.45 -2.06
C ASP A 23 6.86 -3.97 -0.63
N VAL A 24 8.09 -4.36 -0.25
CA VAL A 24 8.43 -4.70 1.14
C VAL A 24 8.23 -3.49 2.04
N ILE A 25 8.70 -2.31 1.62
CA ILE A 25 8.60 -1.08 2.43
C ILE A 25 7.16 -0.62 2.56
N ILE A 26 6.41 -0.56 1.46
CA ILE A 26 4.98 -0.20 1.50
C ILE A 26 4.21 -1.25 2.32
N GLY A 27 4.49 -2.53 2.11
CA GLY A 27 3.89 -3.63 2.87
C GLY A 27 4.11 -3.51 4.38
N LYS A 28 5.31 -3.11 4.83
CA LYS A 28 5.59 -2.85 6.25
C LYS A 28 4.69 -1.78 6.84
N VAL A 29 4.40 -0.71 6.10
CA VAL A 29 3.47 0.35 6.55
C VAL A 29 2.07 -0.22 6.73
N PHE A 30 1.55 -0.96 5.75
CA PHE A 30 0.26 -1.64 5.89
C PHE A 30 0.24 -2.59 7.10
N MET A 31 1.30 -3.37 7.30
CA MET A 31 1.37 -4.33 8.40
C MET A 31 1.43 -3.65 9.77
N GLN A 32 2.05 -2.48 9.88
CA GLN A 32 2.02 -1.67 11.09
C GLN A 32 0.58 -1.24 11.42
N GLU A 33 -0.17 -0.76 10.44
CA GLU A 33 -1.59 -0.40 10.63
C GLU A 33 -2.45 -1.61 11.02
N PHE A 34 -2.23 -2.77 10.39
CA PHE A 34 -2.92 -4.01 10.76
C PHE A 34 -2.61 -4.48 12.19
N LYS A 35 -1.35 -4.34 12.63
CA LYS A 35 -0.95 -4.65 14.01
C LYS A 35 -1.69 -3.76 15.01
N GLU A 36 -1.96 -2.51 14.63
CA GLU A 36 -2.71 -1.54 15.44
C GLU A 36 -4.23 -1.58 15.21
N GLY A 37 -4.73 -2.44 14.32
CA GLY A 37 -6.14 -2.48 13.90
C GLY A 37 -7.14 -2.70 15.04
N ARG A 38 -6.70 -3.28 16.17
CA ARG A 38 -7.53 -3.42 17.39
C ARG A 38 -7.88 -2.09 18.07
N LYS A 39 -7.23 -0.98 17.68
CA LYS A 39 -7.64 0.38 18.07
C LYS A 39 -8.97 0.77 17.43
N ALA A 40 -9.22 0.34 16.19
CA ALA A 40 -10.47 0.61 15.48
C ALA A 40 -11.58 -0.38 15.85
N SER A 41 -11.22 -1.65 16.07
CA SER A 41 -12.16 -2.68 16.51
C SER A 41 -11.52 -3.58 17.57
N HIS A 42 -11.92 -3.38 18.83
CA HIS A 42 -11.39 -4.15 19.96
C HIS A 42 -11.63 -5.67 19.85
N THR A 43 -12.69 -6.05 19.12
CA THR A 43 -13.10 -7.44 18.91
C THR A 43 -12.47 -8.09 17.69
N ALA A 44 -11.74 -7.34 16.85
CA ALA A 44 -11.07 -7.88 15.67
C ALA A 44 -9.95 -8.88 16.02
N PRO A 45 -9.57 -9.78 15.08
CA PRO A 45 -8.39 -10.62 15.20
C PRO A 45 -7.13 -9.83 15.53
N GLN A 46 -6.25 -10.41 16.34
CA GLN A 46 -4.91 -9.85 16.52
C GLN A 46 -4.05 -10.21 15.31
N VAL A 47 -3.27 -9.25 14.81
CA VAL A 47 -2.32 -9.43 13.72
C VAL A 47 -0.91 -9.21 14.22
N LEU A 48 -0.01 -10.12 13.87
CA LEU A 48 1.42 -10.01 14.10
C LEU A 48 2.13 -10.03 12.74
N PHE A 49 3.25 -9.34 12.65
CA PHE A 49 4.07 -9.31 11.45
C PHE A 49 5.53 -9.57 11.83
N SER A 50 6.15 -10.51 11.12
CA SER A 50 7.59 -10.76 11.17
C SER A 50 8.17 -10.56 9.77
N HIS A 51 9.32 -9.89 9.71
CA HIS A 51 10.04 -9.66 8.47
C HIS A 51 11.26 -10.58 8.42
N ARG A 52 11.50 -11.19 7.26
CA ARG A 52 12.60 -12.11 6.95
C ARG A 52 12.52 -13.46 7.63
N GLU A 53 12.29 -13.47 8.93
CA GLU A 53 12.33 -14.68 9.76
C GLU A 53 10.91 -15.18 10.05
N PRO A 54 10.69 -16.50 10.00
CA PRO A 54 9.43 -17.09 10.42
C PRO A 54 9.19 -16.86 11.92
N PRO A 55 7.91 -16.84 12.37
CA PRO A 55 7.60 -16.83 13.79
C PRO A 55 8.07 -18.13 14.47
N LEU A 56 8.28 -18.10 15.79
CA LEU A 56 8.77 -19.23 16.59
C LEU A 56 7.98 -20.52 16.37
N GLU A 57 6.67 -20.42 16.11
CA GLU A 57 5.83 -21.59 15.79
C GLU A 57 6.29 -22.36 14.54
N LEU A 58 7.14 -21.77 13.70
CA LEU A 58 7.65 -22.34 12.47
C LEU A 58 9.19 -22.51 12.47
N GLU A 59 9.87 -22.30 13.61
CA GLU A 59 11.34 -22.23 13.74
C GLU A 59 12.08 -23.54 13.38
N ASN A 60 11.38 -24.67 13.31
CA ASN A 60 11.94 -25.98 12.95
C ASN A 60 11.28 -26.60 11.72
N THR A 61 10.74 -25.75 10.84
CA THR A 61 10.12 -26.17 9.58
C THR A 61 10.97 -25.73 8.39
N ASP A 62 10.57 -26.11 7.18
CA ASP A 62 11.13 -25.62 5.92
C ASP A 62 10.67 -24.19 5.58
N ALA A 63 10.23 -23.42 6.58
CA ALA A 63 9.76 -22.05 6.42
C ALA A 63 10.87 -21.17 5.84
N ARG A 64 10.57 -20.55 4.70
CA ARG A 64 11.53 -19.75 3.94
C ARG A 64 12.02 -18.53 4.71
N VAL A 65 13.33 -18.36 4.80
CA VAL A 65 13.95 -17.12 5.29
C VAL A 65 14.39 -16.26 4.12
N GLY A 66 14.26 -14.94 4.22
CA GLY A 66 14.85 -14.04 3.23
C GLY A 66 14.35 -12.60 3.28
N ASN A 67 15.13 -11.67 2.72
CA ASN A 67 14.84 -10.23 2.74
C ASN A 67 13.49 -9.85 2.11
N ASN A 68 12.98 -10.68 1.20
CA ASN A 68 11.77 -10.42 0.42
C ASN A 68 10.58 -11.23 0.96
N VAL A 69 10.74 -11.88 2.12
CA VAL A 69 9.71 -12.69 2.76
C VAL A 69 9.12 -11.93 3.95
N GLY A 70 7.79 -11.94 4.04
CA GLY A 70 7.06 -11.48 5.20
C GLY A 70 6.14 -12.57 5.73
N TYR A 71 6.08 -12.68 7.05
CA TYR A 71 5.16 -13.56 7.76
C TYR A 71 4.09 -12.73 8.44
N ILE A 72 2.83 -12.99 8.11
CA ILE A 72 1.66 -12.34 8.72
C ILE A 72 0.90 -13.40 9.51
N THR A 73 0.76 -13.21 10.81
CA THR A 73 0.04 -14.14 11.68
C THR A 73 -1.26 -13.51 12.14
N PHE A 74 -2.38 -14.12 11.78
CA PHE A 74 -3.70 -13.82 12.34
C PHE A 74 -3.98 -14.73 13.52
N VAL A 75 -4.39 -14.15 14.64
CA VAL A 75 -4.86 -14.87 15.82
C VAL A 75 -6.38 -14.75 15.89
N LEU A 76 -7.05 -15.85 15.61
CA LEU A 76 -8.51 -15.98 15.62
C LEU A 76 -8.96 -16.60 16.94
N PHE A 77 -9.91 -15.95 17.62
CA PHE A 77 -10.53 -16.43 18.85
C PHE A 77 -11.87 -17.13 18.56
N PRO A 78 -12.51 -17.80 19.54
CA PRO A 78 -13.78 -18.50 19.33
C PRO A 78 -14.88 -17.64 18.70
N ARG A 79 -14.88 -16.33 18.97
CA ARG A 79 -15.80 -15.37 18.33
C ARG A 79 -15.64 -15.25 16.80
N HIS A 80 -14.48 -15.60 16.26
CA HIS A 80 -14.18 -15.59 14.82
C HIS A 80 -14.39 -16.96 14.18
N THR A 81 -14.31 -18.03 14.95
CA THR A 81 -14.38 -19.43 14.46
C THR A 81 -15.70 -20.12 14.80
N SER A 82 -16.63 -19.45 15.47
CA SER A 82 -17.97 -19.95 15.76
C SER A 82 -18.73 -20.29 14.47
N ARG A 83 -19.71 -21.19 14.55
CA ARG A 83 -20.49 -21.62 13.38
C ARG A 83 -21.15 -20.46 12.64
N GLN A 84 -21.55 -19.42 13.38
CA GLN A 84 -22.19 -18.23 12.83
C GLN A 84 -21.20 -17.30 12.09
N ALA A 85 -19.95 -17.19 12.57
CA ALA A 85 -18.95 -16.28 11.99
C ALA A 85 -18.00 -16.97 10.99
N ARG A 86 -17.91 -18.31 11.04
CA ARG A 86 -16.91 -19.11 10.33
C ARG A 86 -16.82 -18.79 8.84
N ASP A 87 -17.95 -18.78 8.14
CA ASP A 87 -17.96 -18.65 6.69
C ASP A 87 -17.48 -17.25 6.25
N ASN A 88 -17.89 -16.21 6.99
CA ASN A 88 -17.38 -14.85 6.78
C ASN A 88 -15.87 -14.74 7.09
N THR A 89 -15.42 -15.35 8.20
CA THR A 89 -14.00 -15.36 8.55
C THR A 89 -13.16 -16.06 7.47
N ILE A 90 -13.64 -17.19 6.94
CA ILE A 90 -12.97 -17.89 5.83
C ILE A 90 -12.92 -16.98 4.59
N ASN A 91 -14.02 -16.32 4.24
CA ASN A 91 -14.09 -15.41 3.08
C ASN A 91 -13.04 -14.29 3.15
N LEU A 92 -12.84 -13.71 4.33
CA LEU A 92 -11.87 -12.63 4.52
C LEU A 92 -10.43 -13.15 4.58
N ILE A 93 -10.19 -14.25 5.31
CA ILE A 93 -8.84 -14.76 5.52
C ILE A 93 -8.25 -15.35 4.24
N HIS A 94 -9.02 -16.12 3.44
CA HIS A 94 -8.45 -16.74 2.25
C HIS A 94 -8.07 -15.73 1.15
N THR A 95 -8.74 -14.56 1.11
CA THR A 95 -8.44 -13.48 0.16
C THR A 95 -7.39 -12.49 0.66
N PHE A 96 -6.97 -12.58 1.93
CA PHE A 96 -6.09 -11.58 2.55
C PHE A 96 -4.79 -11.33 1.79
N ARG A 97 -4.14 -12.39 1.28
CA ARG A 97 -2.88 -12.24 0.53
C ARG A 97 -3.07 -11.36 -0.70
N ASP A 98 -4.13 -11.62 -1.46
CA ASP A 98 -4.41 -10.88 -2.69
C ASP A 98 -4.92 -9.47 -2.37
N TYR A 99 -5.70 -9.31 -1.30
CA TYR A 99 -6.08 -8.00 -0.75
C TYR A 99 -4.83 -7.15 -0.46
N LEU A 100 -3.85 -7.69 0.27
CA LEU A 100 -2.63 -6.96 0.61
C LEU A 100 -1.85 -6.53 -0.64
N HIS A 101 -1.60 -7.47 -1.55
CA HIS A 101 -0.85 -7.21 -2.79
C HIS A 101 -1.58 -6.27 -3.75
N TYR A 102 -2.91 -6.32 -3.76
CA TYR A 102 -3.75 -5.40 -4.52
C TYR A 102 -3.63 -3.99 -3.95
N HIS A 103 -3.80 -3.81 -2.63
CA HIS A 103 -3.74 -2.50 -2.01
C HIS A 103 -2.35 -1.86 -2.08
N ILE A 104 -1.26 -2.64 -2.04
CA ILE A 104 0.09 -2.12 -2.30
C ILE A 104 0.17 -1.51 -3.72
N LYS A 105 -0.35 -2.20 -4.74
CA LYS A 105 -0.36 -1.70 -6.12
C LYS A 105 -1.22 -0.44 -6.26
N CYS A 106 -2.40 -0.42 -5.63
CA CYS A 106 -3.26 0.77 -5.60
C CYS A 106 -2.56 1.97 -4.95
N SER A 107 -1.82 1.77 -3.84
CA SER A 107 -1.04 2.82 -3.21
C SER A 107 0.06 3.36 -4.15
N LYS A 108 0.76 2.49 -4.88
CA LYS A 108 1.74 2.94 -5.90
C LYS A 108 1.07 3.78 -6.99
N ALA A 109 -0.07 3.34 -7.51
CA ALA A 109 -0.84 4.08 -8.51
C ALA A 109 -1.30 5.46 -8.00
N TYR A 110 -1.74 5.52 -6.73
CA TYR A 110 -2.12 6.78 -6.10
C TYR A 110 -0.92 7.73 -5.94
N ILE A 111 0.23 7.22 -5.48
CA ILE A 111 1.47 8.01 -5.40
C ILE A 111 1.86 8.54 -6.79
N HIS A 112 1.74 7.73 -7.85
CA HIS A 112 1.97 8.20 -9.22
C HIS A 112 1.04 9.35 -9.62
N SER A 113 -0.24 9.31 -9.25
CA SER A 113 -1.17 10.42 -9.47
C SER A 113 -0.70 11.71 -8.78
N ARG A 114 -0.30 11.60 -7.50
CA ARG A 114 0.22 12.74 -6.72
C ARG A 114 1.52 13.32 -7.31
N MET A 115 2.43 12.45 -7.77
CA MET A 115 3.65 12.88 -8.46
C MET A 115 3.32 13.66 -9.74
N ARG A 116 2.41 13.14 -10.58
CA ARG A 116 1.99 13.85 -11.81
C ARG A 116 1.39 15.22 -11.53
N ALA A 117 0.52 15.32 -10.52
CA ALA A 117 -0.05 16.60 -10.10
C ALA A 117 1.06 17.59 -9.69
N LYS A 118 2.01 17.14 -8.87
CA LYS A 118 3.11 17.99 -8.42
C LYS A 118 4.07 18.39 -9.55
N THR A 119 4.37 17.48 -10.48
CA THR A 119 5.14 17.78 -11.69
C THR A 119 4.42 18.82 -12.55
N SER A 120 3.10 18.71 -12.72
CA SER A 120 2.32 19.73 -13.42
C SER A 120 2.43 21.11 -12.77
N ASP A 121 2.47 21.18 -11.44
CA ASP A 121 2.65 22.45 -10.74
C ASP A 121 4.05 23.02 -10.96
N PHE A 122 5.09 22.19 -10.91
CA PHE A 122 6.45 22.62 -11.21
C PHE A 122 6.61 23.12 -12.65
N LEU A 123 5.98 22.46 -13.62
CA LEU A 123 5.98 22.92 -15.01
C LEU A 123 5.30 24.29 -15.17
N LYS A 124 4.21 24.56 -14.43
CA LYS A 124 3.58 25.89 -14.42
C LYS A 124 4.53 26.95 -13.88
N VAL A 125 5.24 26.68 -12.79
CA VAL A 125 6.23 27.60 -12.22
C VAL A 125 7.36 27.87 -13.22
N LEU A 126 7.88 26.82 -13.87
CA LEU A 126 8.95 26.95 -14.86
C LEU A 126 8.50 27.76 -16.08
N ASN A 127 7.27 27.53 -16.57
CA ASN A 127 6.73 28.28 -17.70
C ASN A 127 6.52 29.76 -17.37
N ARG A 128 6.10 30.09 -16.13
CA ARG A 128 5.99 31.50 -15.66
C ARG A 128 7.34 32.20 -15.52
N ALA A 129 8.42 31.45 -15.32
CA ALA A 129 9.77 32.01 -15.24
C ALA A 129 10.36 32.32 -16.63
N ARG A 130 9.74 31.87 -17.72
CA ARG A 130 10.15 32.26 -19.07
C ARG A 130 9.69 33.70 -19.31
N PRO A 131 10.55 34.57 -19.89
CA PRO A 131 10.13 35.90 -20.30
C PRO A 131 8.94 35.80 -21.26
N ASP A 132 7.91 36.61 -21.03
CA ASP A 132 6.82 36.73 -21.99
C ASP A 132 7.40 37.17 -23.34
N PRO A 133 6.94 36.59 -24.47
CA PRO A 133 7.34 37.07 -25.77
C PRO A 133 6.97 38.55 -25.86
N ILE A 134 7.97 39.40 -26.03
CA ILE A 134 7.79 40.85 -26.17
C ILE A 134 6.83 41.05 -27.34
N SER A 135 5.58 41.44 -27.07
CA SER A 135 4.67 41.90 -28.11
C SER A 135 5.16 43.27 -28.54
N VAL A 136 6.16 43.30 -29.42
CA VAL A 136 6.57 44.55 -30.06
C VAL A 136 5.39 44.98 -30.92
N GLU A 137 4.64 45.98 -30.44
CA GLU A 137 3.65 46.67 -31.26
C GLU A 137 4.43 47.26 -32.44
N LYS A 138 4.31 46.63 -33.62
CA LYS A 138 5.01 47.07 -34.83
C LYS A 138 4.38 48.39 -35.28
N LYS A 139 4.90 49.51 -34.78
CA LYS A 139 4.52 50.85 -35.23
C LYS A 139 5.28 51.16 -36.51
N THR A 140 4.56 51.69 -37.50
CA THR A 140 5.18 52.29 -38.69
C THR A 140 5.94 53.56 -38.29
N ILE A 141 6.95 53.97 -39.08
CA ILE A 141 7.75 55.19 -38.84
C ILE A 141 6.89 56.45 -38.61
N THR A 142 5.66 56.45 -39.14
CA THR A 142 4.67 57.54 -39.01
C THR A 142 3.71 57.40 -37.82
N GLY A 143 3.96 56.47 -36.88
CA GLY A 143 3.16 56.31 -35.66
C GLY A 143 1.78 55.67 -35.84
N ARG A 144 1.47 55.12 -37.02
CA ARG A 144 0.20 54.41 -37.27
C ARG A 144 0.35 52.92 -36.95
N THR A 145 -0.57 52.38 -36.14
CA THR A 145 -0.65 50.96 -35.78
C THR A 145 -1.13 50.15 -36.97
N PHE A 146 -0.44 49.06 -37.30
CA PHE A 146 -0.81 48.18 -38.40
C PHE A 146 -1.87 47.18 -37.93
N THR A 147 -3.13 47.40 -38.29
CA THR A 147 -4.21 46.41 -38.13
C THR A 147 -4.29 45.53 -39.38
N ARG A 148 -4.13 44.22 -39.20
CA ARG A 148 -4.30 43.24 -40.28
C ARG A 148 -5.69 42.61 -40.12
N ASN A 149 -6.60 42.92 -41.03
CA ASN A 149 -7.88 42.21 -41.16
C ASN A 149 -7.65 40.74 -41.56
#